data_AF-A0A932ZM87-F1
#
_entry.id   AF-A0A932ZM87-F1
#
_cell.length_a   1.000
_cell.length_b   1.000
_cell.length_c   1.000
_cell.angle_alpha   90.00
_cell.angle_beta   90.00
_cell.angle_gamma   90.00
#
_symmetry.space_group_name_H-M   'P 1'
#
loop_
_entity.id
_entity.type
_entity.pdbx_description
1 polymer ?
#
loop_
_entity_poly.entity_id
_entity_poly.type
_entity_poly.pdbx_seq_one_letter_code
_entity_poly.pdbx_strand_id
1 'polypeptide(L)'
;MDLEKFRAYGKAQEVLGEMSRHAARWPRGHGWLRDQAMRSAGSVALNIAEGLGRPSGAERRRFLACAIGSAHEAAACAEAAWRMGLLPEVEYRRLWDACDHVTRMLGRYLSPLP
;
A
#
# COMPACT_ATOMS: atom_id res chain seq x y z
N MET A 1 1.81 -18.10 -11.23
CA MET A 1 0.99 -16.88 -11.13
C MET A 1 1.87 -15.71 -11.55
N ASP A 2 1.48 -14.97 -12.58
CA ASP A 2 2.32 -13.91 -13.15
C ASP A 2 1.93 -12.54 -12.55
N LEU A 3 2.33 -12.32 -11.29
CA LEU A 3 1.96 -11.13 -10.52
C LEU A 3 2.53 -9.84 -11.12
N GLU A 4 3.68 -9.93 -11.79
CA GLU A 4 4.37 -8.79 -12.40
C GLU A 4 3.55 -8.14 -13.53
N LYS A 5 2.69 -8.91 -14.19
CA LYS A 5 1.75 -8.37 -15.20
C LYS A 5 0.60 -7.57 -14.58
N PHE A 6 0.31 -7.77 -13.28
CA PHE A 6 -0.75 -7.03 -12.61
C PHE A 6 -0.21 -5.67 -12.15
N ARG A 7 -0.50 -4.61 -12.92
CA ARG A 7 0.05 -3.27 -12.68
C ARG A 7 -0.15 -2.76 -11.24
N ALA A 8 -1.27 -3.08 -10.59
CA ALA A 8 -1.52 -2.64 -9.22
C ALA A 8 -0.62 -3.38 -8.20
N TYR A 9 -0.22 -4.62 -8.49
CA TYR A 9 0.77 -5.33 -7.67
C TYR A 9 2.15 -4.68 -7.80
N GLY A 10 2.59 -4.37 -9.03
CA GLY A 10 3.84 -3.65 -9.25
C GLY A 10 3.87 -2.30 -8.52
N LYS A 11 2.78 -1.52 -8.61
CA LYS A 11 2.66 -0.25 -7.86
C LYS A 11 2.68 -0.46 -6.34
N ALA A 12 2.06 -1.52 -5.82
CA ALA A 12 2.13 -1.85 -4.40
C ALA A 12 3.55 -2.20 -3.94
N GLN A 13 4.35 -2.88 -4.77
CA GLN A 13 5.77 -3.15 -4.51
C GLN A 13 6.59 -1.86 -4.49
N GLU A 14 6.31 -0.91 -5.40
CA GLU A 14 6.93 0.42 -5.36
C GLU A 14 6.61 1.15 -4.04
N VAL A 15 5.34 1.15 -3.60
CA VAL A 15 4.94 1.73 -2.30
C VAL A 15 5.73 1.11 -1.14
N LEU A 16 5.84 -0.23 -1.10
CA LEU A 16 6.62 -0.93 -0.08
C LEU A 16 8.10 -0.53 -0.11
N GLY A 17 8.71 -0.48 -1.30
CA GLY A 17 10.10 -0.10 -1.48
C GLY A 17 10.38 1.34 -1.03
N GLU A 18 9.55 2.29 -1.44
CA GLU A 18 9.67 3.70 -1.02
C GLU A 18 9.50 3.85 0.49
N MET A 19 8.45 3.26 1.05
CA MET A 19 8.17 3.32 2.49
C MET A 19 9.35 2.75 3.29
N SER A 20 9.90 1.61 2.87
CA SER A 20 11.06 0.98 3.50
C SER A 20 12.28 1.90 3.50
N ARG A 21 12.60 2.51 2.35
CA ARG A 21 13.75 3.42 2.21
C ARG A 21 13.64 4.63 3.15
N HIS A 22 12.45 5.21 3.26
CA HIS A 22 12.24 6.33 4.17
C HIS A 22 12.26 5.89 5.64
N ALA A 23 11.53 4.83 5.99
CA ALA A 23 11.39 4.37 7.36
C ALA A 23 12.72 3.88 7.98
N ALA A 24 13.63 3.36 7.15
CA ALA A 24 14.99 2.98 7.56
C ALA A 24 15.81 4.16 8.09
N ARG A 25 15.51 5.40 7.67
CA ARG A 25 16.23 6.62 8.05
C ARG A 25 15.64 7.32 9.26
N TRP A 26 14.46 6.90 9.72
CA TRP A 26 13.83 7.50 10.91
C TRP A 26 14.67 7.25 12.17
N PRO A 27 14.87 8.26 13.03
CA PRO A 27 15.64 8.13 14.26
C PRO A 27 14.97 7.15 15.24
N ARG A 28 15.75 6.68 16.22
CA ARG A 28 15.23 5.88 17.34
C ARG A 28 14.06 6.60 18.03
N GLY A 29 13.15 5.83 18.62
CA GLY A 29 11.92 6.34 19.24
C GLY A 29 10.66 6.20 18.36
N HIS A 30 10.82 5.91 17.06
CA HIS A 30 9.72 5.79 16.10
C HIS A 30 9.47 4.36 15.63
N GLY A 31 9.86 3.36 16.43
CA GLY A 31 9.76 1.94 16.05
C GLY A 31 8.32 1.50 15.77
N TRP A 32 7.35 2.03 16.53
CA TRP A 32 5.93 1.77 16.33
C TRP A 32 5.44 2.24 14.96
N LEU A 33 5.83 3.44 14.52
CA LEU A 33 5.42 3.99 13.23
C LEU A 33 6.10 3.25 12.09
N ARG A 34 7.38 2.88 12.27
CA ARG A 34 8.11 2.05 11.30
C ARG A 34 7.42 0.70 11.12
N ASP A 35 7.04 0.03 12.20
CA ASP A 35 6.35 -1.26 12.13
C ASP A 35 5.00 -1.12 11.41
N GLN A 36 4.17 -0.14 11.80
CA GLN A 36 2.88 0.09 11.16
C GLN A 36 3.01 0.45 9.68
N ALA A 37 3.96 1.30 9.32
CA ALA A 37 4.23 1.69 7.94
C ALA A 37 4.65 0.50 7.07
N MET A 38 5.56 -0.34 7.57
CA MET A 38 6.04 -1.52 6.85
C MET A 38 4.97 -2.60 6.71
N ARG A 39 4.21 -2.85 7.79
CA ARG A 39 3.16 -3.87 7.79
C ARG A 39 2.01 -3.47 6.87
N SER A 40 1.57 -2.22 6.92
CA SER A 40 0.51 -1.72 6.02
C SER A 40 0.96 -1.76 4.56
N ALA A 41 2.13 -1.20 4.22
CA ALA A 41 2.64 -1.21 2.84
C ALA A 41 2.84 -2.64 2.29
N GLY A 42 3.40 -3.55 3.10
CA GLY A 42 3.56 -4.95 2.71
C GLY A 42 2.22 -5.67 2.54
N SER A 43 1.26 -5.40 3.42
CA SER A 43 -0.10 -5.96 3.37
C SER A 43 -0.83 -5.62 2.07
N VAL A 44 -0.57 -4.45 1.46
CA VAL A 44 -1.13 -4.11 0.14
C VAL A 44 -0.74 -5.16 -0.90
N ALA A 45 0.56 -5.43 -1.06
CA ALA A 45 1.06 -6.37 -2.05
C ALA A 45 0.61 -7.81 -1.75
N LEU A 46 0.65 -8.21 -0.47
CA LEU A 46 0.25 -9.55 -0.04
C LEU A 46 -1.24 -9.83 -0.31
N ASN A 47 -2.12 -8.89 0.03
CA ASN A 47 -3.55 -9.05 -0.24
C ASN A 47 -3.86 -9.08 -1.75
N ILE A 48 -3.16 -8.29 -2.57
CA ILE A 48 -3.32 -8.37 -4.03
C ILE A 48 -2.93 -9.75 -4.54
N ALA A 49 -1.75 -10.26 -4.15
CA ALA A 49 -1.26 -11.55 -4.59
C ALA A 49 -2.22 -12.69 -4.17
N GLU A 50 -2.66 -12.66 -2.91
CA GLU A 50 -3.60 -13.63 -2.36
C GLU A 50 -4.93 -13.59 -3.11
N GLY A 51 -5.49 -12.39 -3.35
CA GLY A 51 -6.74 -12.22 -4.08
C GLY A 51 -6.68 -12.74 -5.51
N LEU A 52 -5.57 -12.48 -6.23
CA LEU A 52 -5.36 -12.99 -7.59
C LEU A 52 -5.29 -14.52 -7.65
N GLY A 53 -4.83 -15.16 -6.57
CA GLY A 53 -4.81 -16.61 -6.42
C GLY A 53 -6.17 -17.25 -6.11
N ARG A 54 -7.21 -16.45 -5.78
CA ARG A 54 -8.52 -17.01 -5.40
C ARG A 54 -9.37 -17.42 -6.61
N PRO A 55 -9.98 -18.62 -6.58
CA PRO A 55 -10.86 -19.09 -7.67
C PRO A 55 -12.16 -18.29 -7.70
N SER A 56 -12.72 -17.94 -6.54
CA SER A 56 -13.97 -17.18 -6.43
C SER A 56 -13.74 -15.68 -6.67
N GLY A 57 -14.61 -15.09 -7.49
CA GLY A 57 -14.66 -13.64 -7.66
C GLY A 57 -15.01 -12.90 -6.36
N ALA A 58 -15.83 -13.49 -5.48
CA ALA A 58 -16.21 -12.87 -4.21
C ALA A 58 -15.04 -12.84 -3.22
N GLU A 59 -14.29 -13.93 -3.09
CA GLU A 59 -13.09 -13.99 -2.24
C GLU A 59 -12.00 -13.05 -2.76
N ARG A 60 -11.78 -13.05 -4.09
CA ARG A 60 -10.86 -12.10 -4.74
C ARG A 60 -11.20 -10.66 -4.37
N ARG A 61 -12.46 -10.24 -4.53
CA ARG A 61 -12.91 -8.89 -4.16
C ARG A 61 -12.67 -8.58 -2.68
N ARG A 62 -12.87 -9.55 -1.78
CA ARG A 62 -12.59 -9.37 -0.35
C ARG A 62 -11.12 -9.05 -0.10
N PHE A 63 -10.19 -9.81 -0.69
CA PHE A 63 -8.76 -9.54 -0.57
C PHE A 63 -8.36 -8.20 -1.20
N LEU A 64 -8.89 -7.86 -2.38
CA LEU A 64 -8.61 -6.56 -3.00
C LEU A 64 -9.15 -5.38 -2.17
N ALA A 65 -10.29 -5.55 -1.48
CA ALA A 65 -10.80 -4.55 -0.55
C ALA A 65 -9.88 -4.40 0.69
N CYS A 66 -9.34 -5.50 1.22
CA CYS A 66 -8.32 -5.44 2.27
C CYS A 66 -7.05 -4.72 1.82
N ALA A 67 -6.60 -4.94 0.58
CA ALA A 67 -5.47 -4.23 0.01
C ALA A 67 -5.71 -2.71 -0.07
N ILE A 68 -6.93 -2.26 -0.41
CA ILE A 68 -7.31 -0.83 -0.37
C ILE A 68 -7.23 -0.29 1.05
N GLY A 69 -7.75 -1.03 2.04
CA GLY A 69 -7.65 -0.64 3.46
C GLY A 69 -6.20 -0.45 3.90
N SER A 70 -5.33 -1.41 3.59
CA SER A 70 -3.90 -1.31 3.91
C SER A 70 -3.19 -0.18 3.15
N ALA A 71 -3.63 0.17 1.94
CA ALA A 71 -3.08 1.31 1.21
C ALA A 71 -3.43 2.65 1.89
N HIS A 72 -4.65 2.78 2.43
CA HIS A 72 -5.02 3.95 3.24
C HIS A 72 -4.19 4.02 4.54
N GLU A 73 -3.97 2.89 5.22
CA GLU A 73 -3.13 2.84 6.42
C GLU A 73 -1.67 3.25 6.13
N ALA A 74 -1.12 2.79 4.99
CA ALA A 74 0.22 3.16 4.56
C ALA A 74 0.33 4.66 4.25
N ALA A 75 -0.67 5.23 3.57
CA ALA A 75 -0.76 6.67 3.31
C ALA A 75 -0.86 7.48 4.61
N ALA A 76 -1.65 7.00 5.59
CA ALA A 76 -1.75 7.63 6.90
C ALA A 76 -0.43 7.58 7.69
N CYS A 77 0.32 6.48 7.58
CA CYS A 77 1.66 6.39 8.17
C CYS A 77 2.64 7.38 7.52
N ALA A 78 2.58 7.56 6.20
CA ALA A 78 3.39 8.56 5.49
C ALA A 78 3.04 9.99 5.93
N GLU A 79 1.74 10.30 6.08
CA GLU A 79 1.29 11.60 6.59
C GLU A 79 1.77 11.84 8.02
N ALA A 80 1.63 10.85 8.91
CA ALA A 80 2.11 10.95 10.28
C ALA A 80 3.62 11.20 10.33
N ALA A 81 4.39 10.47 9.52
CA ALA A 81 5.84 10.66 9.42
C ALA A 81 6.20 12.08 8.97
N TRP A 82 5.48 12.64 8.00
CA TRP A 82 5.68 14.04 7.58
C TRP A 82 5.34 15.04 8.68
N ARG A 83 4.18 14.89 9.33
CA ARG A 83 3.77 15.77 10.46
C ARG A 83 4.75 15.73 11.63
N MET A 84 5.45 14.61 11.81
CA MET A 84 6.49 14.44 12.83
C MET A 84 7.89 14.88 12.37
N GLY A 85 8.04 15.41 11.15
CA GLY A 85 9.32 15.84 10.59
C GLY A 85 10.26 14.69 10.19
N LEU A 86 9.75 13.47 10.06
CA LEU A 86 10.50 12.25 9.72
C LEU A 86 10.55 12.01 8.20
N LEU A 87 9.69 12.69 7.44
CA LEU A 87 9.55 12.54 6.00
C LEU A 87 9.40 13.94 5.36
N PRO A 88 10.21 14.30 4.35
CA PRO A 88 10.02 15.55 3.62
C PRO A 88 8.66 15.59 2.91
N GLU A 89 8.05 16.76 2.82
CA GLU A 89 6.71 16.93 2.24
C GLU A 89 6.61 16.37 0.80
N VAL A 90 7.65 16.59 -0.02
CA VAL A 90 7.69 16.07 -1.39
C VAL A 90 7.62 14.54 -1.45
N GLU A 91 8.29 13.85 -0.51
CA GLU A 91 8.30 12.39 -0.45
C GLU A 91 7.00 11.85 0.15
N TYR A 92 6.43 12.56 1.12
CA TYR A 92 5.08 12.28 1.61
C TYR A 92 4.04 12.34 0.48
N ARG A 93 4.01 13.43 -0.29
CA ARG A 93 3.05 13.58 -1.40
C ARG A 93 3.22 12.46 -2.43
N ARG A 94 4.46 12.12 -2.79
CA ARG A 94 4.73 10.99 -3.70
C ARG A 94 4.22 9.66 -3.16
N LEU A 95 4.47 9.35 -1.88
CA LEU A 95 3.98 8.13 -1.24
C LEU A 95 2.45 8.10 -1.17
N TRP A 96 1.84 9.22 -0.82
CA TRP A 96 0.39 9.37 -0.76
C TRP A 96 -0.24 9.15 -2.15
N ASP A 97 0.27 9.83 -3.17
CA ASP A 97 -0.19 9.70 -4.56
C ASP A 97 -0.01 8.26 -5.08
N ALA A 98 1.07 7.60 -4.70
CA ALA A 98 1.30 6.20 -5.06
C ALA A 98 0.27 5.27 -4.39
N CYS A 99 -0.03 5.48 -3.10
CA CYS A 99 -1.06 4.72 -2.40
C CYS A 99 -2.44 4.96 -3.03
N ASP A 100 -2.82 6.21 -3.27
CA ASP A 100 -4.08 6.57 -3.93
C ASP A 100 -4.18 6.03 -5.37
N HIS A 101 -3.06 5.93 -6.08
CA HIS A 101 -3.04 5.27 -7.38
C HIS A 101 -3.36 3.77 -7.24
N VAL A 102 -2.78 3.06 -6.26
CA VAL A 102 -3.14 1.65 -6.01
C VAL A 102 -4.63 1.52 -5.72
N THR A 103 -5.20 2.35 -4.84
CA THR A 103 -6.62 2.26 -4.47
C THR A 103 -7.52 2.46 -5.68
N ARG A 104 -7.24 3.45 -6.54
CA ARG A 104 -7.97 3.68 -7.80
C ARG A 104 -7.86 2.53 -8.79
N MET A 105 -6.69 1.90 -8.88
CA MET A 105 -6.51 0.72 -9.74
C MET A 105 -7.32 -0.47 -9.23
N LEU A 106 -7.34 -0.69 -7.91
CA LEU A 106 -8.08 -1.78 -7.29
C LEU A 106 -9.60 -1.55 -7.29
N GLY A 107 -10.05 -0.31 -7.12
CA GLY A 107 -11.47 0.04 -7.10
C GLY A 107 -12.23 -0.41 -8.37
N ARG A 108 -11.55 -0.42 -9.53
CA ARG A 108 -12.12 -0.91 -10.80
C ARG A 108 -12.53 -2.38 -10.78
N TYR A 109 -11.94 -3.19 -9.88
CA TYR A 109 -12.28 -4.61 -9.70
C TYR A 109 -13.37 -4.82 -8.65
N LEU A 110 -13.72 -3.78 -7.89
CA LEU A 110 -14.73 -3.82 -6.83
C LEU A 110 -16.05 -3.18 -7.24
N SER A 111 -16.05 -2.29 -8.23
CA SER A 111 -17.27 -1.82 -8.88
C SER A 111 -18.02 -3.00 -9.52
N PRO A 112 -19.37 -3.03 -9.48
CA PRO A 112 -20.11 -3.95 -10.33
C PRO A 112 -19.68 -3.72 -11.78
N LEU A 113 -19.42 -4.79 -12.52
CA LEU A 113 -19.29 -4.70 -13.98
C LEU A 113 -20.58 -4.07 -14.53
N PRO A 114 -20.51 -3.18 -15.54
CA PRO A 114 -21.70 -2.68 -16.21
C PRO A 114 -22.55 -3.83 -16.78
#